data_AF-A0AB38G825-F1
#
_entry.id   AF-A0AB38G825-F1
#
_cell.length_a   1.000
_cell.length_b   1.000
_cell.length_c   1.000
_cell.angle_alpha   90.00
_cell.angle_beta   90.00
_cell.angle_gamma   90.00
#
_symmetry.space_group_name_H-M   'P 1'
#
loop_
_entity.id
_entity.type
_entity.pdbx_description
1 polymer ?
#
loop_
_entity_poly.entity_id
_entity_poly.type
_entity_poly.pdbx_seq_one_letter_code
_entity_poly.pdbx_strand_id
1 'polypeptide(L)'
;MCGGVLAFNQHSQHKQTSATTTHLHRSTRGKSTSSSAKKKEVYKRHDLFQLPNEKKITNNLVKDGKNIVDSRQVSKEASHFDFAALAQGDFSSLAGTWQDANGFTFEFSPEGIVSENGRLTLSDLAYDDKGEAISQVSSQRDGGFILYYYAAGNQIPYWHFSIADFDPSDYGRDRLFTTQLSRFDYESTQQFVNSIFYKVSNNYSKDSQTKSESAEILEENTNQNLQNDETTTDEQAFDTQENTQSDVTTEK
;
A
#
# COMPACT_ATOMS: atom_id res chain seq x y z
N MET A 1 -67.01 -22.32 -5.99
CA MET A 1 -68.28 -21.77 -6.51
C MET A 1 -68.31 -20.27 -6.21
N CYS A 2 -68.63 -19.46 -7.23
CA CYS A 2 -69.10 -18.05 -7.25
C CYS A 2 -68.36 -16.99 -6.40
N GLY A 3 -68.07 -15.76 -6.85
CA GLY A 3 -68.36 -14.97 -8.05
C GLY A 3 -67.19 -13.96 -8.25
N GLY A 4 -67.11 -13.10 -9.26
CA GLY A 4 -68.12 -12.29 -9.92
C GLY A 4 -67.57 -10.85 -9.96
N VAL A 5 -67.29 -10.37 -11.18
CA VAL A 5 -66.49 -9.19 -11.58
C VAL A 5 -67.15 -7.85 -11.22
N LEU A 6 -66.39 -6.76 -11.09
CA LEU A 6 -66.71 -5.42 -11.62
C LEU A 6 -65.47 -4.50 -11.58
N ALA A 7 -65.09 -3.94 -12.74
CA ALA A 7 -64.08 -2.91 -12.92
C ALA A 7 -64.71 -1.51 -12.91
N PHE A 8 -63.97 -0.43 -12.63
CA PHE A 8 -64.05 0.82 -13.40
C PHE A 8 -62.88 1.79 -13.09
N ASN A 9 -62.49 2.48 -14.15
CA ASN A 9 -61.41 3.44 -14.36
C ASN A 9 -61.88 4.88 -14.05
N GLN A 10 -61.00 5.82 -13.68
CA GLN A 10 -60.95 7.21 -14.24
C GLN A 10 -59.89 8.13 -13.59
N HIS A 11 -59.23 8.90 -14.47
CA HIS A 11 -58.37 10.05 -14.23
C HIS A 11 -59.18 11.32 -13.86
N SER A 12 -58.56 12.30 -13.18
CA SER A 12 -58.92 13.72 -13.34
C SER A 12 -57.77 14.68 -13.00
N GLN A 13 -57.65 15.72 -13.83
CA GLN A 13 -56.66 16.81 -13.85
C GLN A 13 -57.18 18.04 -13.10
N HIS A 14 -56.30 18.91 -12.57
CA HIS A 14 -56.62 20.34 -12.50
C HIS A 14 -55.40 21.27 -12.61
N LYS A 15 -55.63 22.40 -13.30
CA LYS A 15 -54.70 23.43 -13.77
C LYS A 15 -54.53 24.62 -12.81
N GLN A 16 -53.35 25.24 -12.96
CA GLN A 16 -52.84 26.63 -12.82
C GLN A 16 -53.76 27.83 -12.45
N THR A 17 -53.14 28.82 -11.77
CA THR A 17 -53.21 30.28 -12.09
C THR A 17 -51.97 31.05 -11.55
N SER A 18 -51.49 32.05 -12.33
CA SER A 18 -50.30 32.94 -12.16
C SER A 18 -50.69 34.33 -11.59
N ALA A 19 -49.82 35.23 -11.06
CA ALA A 19 -48.89 36.17 -11.77
C ALA A 19 -48.24 37.19 -10.75
N THR A 20 -46.91 37.46 -10.74
CA THR A 20 -46.12 38.64 -11.29
C THR A 20 -45.73 39.75 -10.25
N THR A 21 -44.48 39.81 -9.74
CA THR A 21 -43.28 40.70 -10.05
C THR A 21 -43.23 42.07 -9.31
N THR A 22 -42.22 42.42 -8.50
CA THR A 22 -41.01 43.22 -8.87
C THR A 22 -39.99 43.45 -7.70
N HIS A 23 -38.70 43.26 -8.02
CA HIS A 23 -37.41 43.91 -7.64
C HIS A 23 -36.90 44.29 -6.20
N LEU A 24 -35.69 43.74 -5.93
CA LEU A 24 -34.45 44.31 -5.31
C LEU A 24 -34.40 44.74 -3.82
N HIS A 25 -33.61 44.03 -2.99
CA HIS A 25 -32.40 44.53 -2.30
C HIS A 25 -31.62 43.46 -1.48
N ARG A 26 -30.36 43.26 -1.89
CA ARG A 26 -29.11 42.93 -1.15
C ARG A 26 -29.17 42.47 0.33
N SER A 27 -28.63 41.27 0.60
CA SER A 27 -27.79 40.96 1.79
C SER A 27 -27.16 39.56 1.66
N THR A 28 -25.83 39.51 1.64
CA THR A 28 -25.00 38.29 1.61
C THR A 28 -24.96 37.62 2.98
N ARG A 29 -25.45 36.39 3.07
CA ARG A 29 -25.13 35.48 4.18
C ARG A 29 -24.66 34.15 3.61
N GLY A 30 -23.35 33.93 3.68
CA GLY A 30 -22.72 32.67 3.30
C GLY A 30 -23.36 31.53 4.09
N LYS A 31 -24.02 30.62 3.36
CA LYS A 31 -24.52 29.37 3.93
C LYS A 31 -23.35 28.41 3.91
N SER A 32 -22.64 28.33 5.03
CA SER A 32 -21.71 27.24 5.31
C SER A 32 -22.51 25.95 5.34
N THR A 33 -22.62 25.29 4.19
CA THR A 33 -22.97 23.87 4.14
C THR A 33 -21.76 23.12 4.67
N SER A 34 -21.82 22.74 5.95
CA SER A 34 -20.99 21.69 6.51
C SER A 34 -21.36 20.38 5.81
N SER A 35 -20.83 20.15 4.61
CA SER A 35 -20.70 18.81 4.08
C SER A 35 -19.75 18.09 5.03
N SER A 36 -20.34 17.32 5.94
CA SER A 36 -19.60 16.33 6.71
C SER A 36 -19.00 15.38 5.69
N ALA A 37 -17.76 15.67 5.30
CA ALA A 37 -16.94 14.77 4.51
C ALA A 37 -16.82 13.50 5.35
N LYS A 38 -17.63 12.49 5.00
CA LYS A 38 -17.36 11.13 5.41
C LYS A 38 -15.92 10.87 4.95
N LYS A 39 -14.97 10.84 5.89
CA LYS A 39 -13.64 10.27 5.66
C LYS A 39 -13.93 8.89 5.07
N LYS A 40 -13.75 8.72 3.76
CA LYS A 40 -13.65 7.39 3.18
C LYS A 40 -12.44 6.77 3.89
N GLU A 41 -12.63 5.69 4.63
CA GLU A 41 -11.50 4.87 5.05
C GLU A 41 -10.81 4.41 3.77
N VAL A 42 -9.67 5.01 3.45
CA VAL A 42 -8.89 4.75 2.22
C VAL A 42 -8.17 3.40 2.28
N TYR A 43 -8.22 2.66 3.39
CA TYR A 43 -7.13 1.74 3.72
C TYR A 43 -7.48 0.28 3.95
N LYS A 44 -8.51 -0.28 3.31
CA LYS A 44 -8.69 -1.74 3.35
C LYS A 44 -9.18 -2.30 2.02
N ARG A 45 -8.24 -2.62 1.12
CA ARG A 45 -8.44 -3.65 0.10
C ARG A 45 -8.55 -5.03 0.77
N HIS A 46 -9.68 -5.24 1.47
CA HIS A 46 -9.97 -6.50 2.15
C HIS A 46 -10.03 -7.70 1.19
N ASP A 47 -10.26 -7.42 -0.10
CA ASP A 47 -10.19 -8.38 -1.20
C ASP A 47 -8.80 -8.97 -1.39
N LEU A 48 -7.72 -8.25 -1.04
CA LEU A 48 -6.36 -8.79 -1.14
C LEU A 48 -6.07 -9.87 -0.11
N PHE A 49 -6.87 -9.98 0.94
CA PHE A 49 -6.71 -10.93 2.04
C PHE A 49 -7.72 -12.08 2.01
N GLN A 50 -8.59 -12.11 0.99
CA GLN A 50 -9.61 -13.13 0.82
C GLN A 50 -9.52 -13.76 -0.56
N LEU A 51 -9.67 -15.08 -0.65
CA LEU A 51 -9.65 -15.76 -1.93
C LEU A 51 -10.79 -15.21 -2.81
N PRO A 52 -10.49 -14.66 -4.00
CA PRO A 52 -11.52 -14.12 -4.87
C PRO A 52 -12.47 -15.20 -5.38
N ASN A 53 -13.73 -14.83 -5.61
CA ASN A 53 -14.70 -15.70 -6.26
C ASN A 53 -14.53 -15.64 -7.78
N GLU A 54 -14.09 -16.74 -8.38
CA GLU A 54 -13.93 -16.82 -9.84
C GLU A 54 -15.28 -16.80 -10.57
N LYS A 55 -15.39 -15.94 -11.60
CA LYS A 55 -16.53 -15.94 -12.51
C LYS A 55 -16.33 -16.94 -13.64
N LYS A 56 -17.44 -17.56 -14.05
CA LYS A 56 -17.49 -18.40 -15.25
C LYS A 56 -17.15 -17.57 -16.49
N ILE A 57 -16.29 -18.12 -17.33
CA ILE A 57 -15.91 -17.52 -18.60
C ILE A 57 -17.10 -17.58 -19.55
N THR A 58 -17.38 -16.47 -20.23
CA THR A 58 -18.45 -16.37 -21.23
C THR A 58 -17.90 -15.76 -22.52
N ASN A 59 -18.56 -16.00 -23.66
CA ASN A 59 -18.13 -15.44 -24.94
C ASN A 59 -18.07 -13.90 -24.94
N ASN A 60 -18.93 -13.25 -24.15
CA ASN A 60 -18.90 -11.79 -24.01
C ASN A 60 -17.62 -11.35 -23.28
N LEU A 61 -17.25 -12.01 -22.19
CA LEU A 61 -16.00 -11.70 -21.47
C LEU A 61 -14.78 -11.90 -22.37
N VAL A 62 -14.73 -12.98 -23.15
CA VAL A 62 -13.63 -13.24 -24.08
C VAL A 62 -13.55 -12.16 -25.17
N LYS A 63 -14.70 -11.77 -25.73
CA LYS A 63 -14.77 -10.67 -26.71
C LYS A 63 -14.29 -9.34 -26.12
N ASP A 64 -14.71 -9.03 -24.89
CA ASP A 64 -14.31 -7.81 -24.19
C ASP A 64 -12.80 -7.83 -23.87
N GLY A 65 -12.29 -8.98 -23.42
CA GLY A 65 -10.86 -9.20 -23.19
C GLY A 65 -10.02 -8.96 -24.44
N LYS A 66 -10.44 -9.52 -25.58
CA LYS A 66 -9.79 -9.26 -26.86
C LYS A 66 -9.78 -7.78 -27.23
N ASN A 67 -10.90 -7.08 -27.04
CA ASN A 67 -10.97 -5.64 -27.33
C ASN A 67 -10.02 -4.82 -26.44
N ILE A 68 -9.90 -5.19 -25.15
CA ILE A 68 -8.96 -4.54 -24.22
C ILE A 68 -7.52 -4.78 -24.68
N VAL A 69 -7.17 -6.03 -25.01
CA VAL A 69 -5.84 -6.38 -25.53
C VAL A 69 -5.54 -5.58 -26.80
N ASP A 70 -6.45 -5.53 -27.76
CA ASP A 70 -6.23 -4.85 -29.05
C ASP A 70 -6.12 -3.32 -28.91
N SER A 71 -6.74 -2.72 -27.89
CA SER A 71 -6.78 -1.27 -27.69
C SER A 71 -5.81 -0.74 -26.63
N ARG A 72 -5.10 -1.63 -25.92
CA ARG A 72 -4.17 -1.26 -24.85
C ARG A 72 -3.07 -0.33 -25.36
N GLN A 73 -2.71 0.62 -24.52
CA GLN A 73 -1.52 1.43 -24.75
C GLN A 73 -0.31 0.72 -24.16
N VAL A 74 0.79 0.72 -24.91
CA VAL A 74 2.05 0.14 -24.48
C VAL A 74 3.10 1.25 -24.51
N SER A 75 3.51 1.67 -23.32
CA SER A 75 4.54 2.67 -23.11
C SER A 75 5.92 2.11 -23.49
N LYS A 76 6.94 2.96 -23.44
CA LYS A 76 8.33 2.58 -23.69
C LYS A 76 9.21 3.15 -22.59
N GLU A 77 9.08 2.59 -21.40
CA GLU A 77 9.91 2.94 -20.25
C GLU A 77 11.01 1.88 -20.08
N ALA A 78 12.15 2.30 -19.50
CA ALA A 78 13.15 1.35 -19.03
C ALA A 78 12.69 0.79 -17.68
N SER A 79 12.99 -0.48 -17.42
CA SER A 79 12.73 -1.04 -16.09
C SER A 79 13.71 -0.46 -15.08
N HIS A 80 13.21 -0.20 -13.88
CA HIS A 80 13.98 0.27 -12.74
C HIS A 80 14.14 -0.80 -11.64
N PHE A 81 13.57 -1.99 -11.82
CA PHE A 81 13.75 -3.09 -10.86
C PHE A 81 15.19 -3.58 -10.82
N ASP A 82 15.72 -3.74 -9.61
CA ASP A 82 16.94 -4.48 -9.34
C ASP A 82 16.57 -5.77 -8.60
N PHE A 83 16.32 -6.84 -9.38
CA PHE A 83 15.91 -8.13 -8.81
C PHE A 83 16.97 -8.78 -7.94
N ALA A 84 18.26 -8.49 -8.17
CA ALA A 84 19.34 -9.03 -7.34
C ALA A 84 19.37 -8.36 -5.96
N ALA A 85 19.13 -7.05 -5.90
CA ALA A 85 18.98 -6.30 -4.65
C ALA A 85 17.71 -6.72 -3.90
N LEU A 86 16.58 -6.84 -4.60
CA LEU A 86 15.30 -7.27 -4.01
C LEU A 86 15.37 -8.66 -3.38
N ALA A 87 16.15 -9.58 -3.97
CA ALA A 87 16.36 -10.93 -3.41
C ALA A 87 17.26 -10.94 -2.16
N GLN A 88 17.90 -9.82 -1.84
CA GLN A 88 18.74 -9.62 -0.66
C GLN A 88 18.09 -8.69 0.38
N GLY A 89 16.82 -8.34 0.20
CA GLY A 89 16.08 -7.46 1.10
C GLY A 89 16.38 -5.97 0.92
N ASP A 90 17.07 -5.57 -0.17
CA ASP A 90 17.22 -4.17 -0.55
C ASP A 90 16.09 -3.77 -1.51
N PHE A 91 15.12 -3.01 -0.97
CA PHE A 91 13.93 -2.57 -1.70
C PHE A 91 14.09 -1.19 -2.34
N SER A 92 15.32 -0.65 -2.45
CA SER A 92 15.57 0.69 -2.99
C SER A 92 14.99 0.88 -4.40
N SER A 93 15.05 -0.15 -5.26
CA SER A 93 14.48 -0.09 -6.62
C SER A 93 12.95 -0.02 -6.65
N LEU A 94 12.29 -0.47 -5.59
CA LEU A 94 10.83 -0.46 -5.42
C LEU A 94 10.32 0.85 -4.80
N ALA A 95 11.20 1.58 -4.10
CA ALA A 95 10.84 2.71 -3.26
C ALA A 95 10.00 3.77 -3.99
N GLY A 96 8.91 4.21 -3.37
CA GLY A 96 7.95 5.14 -3.92
C GLY A 96 6.49 4.71 -3.70
N THR A 97 5.58 5.43 -4.34
CA THR A 97 4.15 5.15 -4.31
C THR A 97 3.73 4.48 -5.61
N TRP A 98 3.04 3.36 -5.47
CA TRP A 98 2.46 2.56 -6.55
C TRP A 98 0.95 2.59 -6.42
N GLN A 99 0.23 2.82 -7.52
CA GLN A 99 -1.22 2.97 -7.52
C GLN A 99 -1.87 2.14 -8.61
N ASP A 100 -3.00 1.52 -8.29
CA ASP A 100 -3.85 0.84 -9.26
C ASP A 100 -4.93 1.78 -9.84
N ALA A 101 -5.67 1.34 -10.86
CA ALA A 101 -6.69 2.19 -11.48
C ALA A 101 -7.89 2.47 -10.56
N ASN A 102 -8.03 1.72 -9.47
CA ASN A 102 -9.06 1.94 -8.45
C ASN A 102 -8.65 3.00 -7.42
N GLY A 103 -7.41 3.50 -7.49
CA GLY A 103 -6.88 4.53 -6.60
C GLY A 103 -6.28 3.98 -5.31
N PHE A 104 -6.16 2.65 -5.17
CA PHE A 104 -5.49 2.05 -4.02
C PHE A 104 -3.98 2.11 -4.19
N THR A 105 -3.26 2.35 -3.10
CA THR A 105 -1.82 2.60 -3.13
C THR A 105 -1.04 1.64 -2.23
N PHE A 106 0.12 1.24 -2.73
CA PHE A 106 1.22 0.75 -1.90
C PHE A 106 2.31 1.81 -1.83
N GLU A 107 2.88 2.00 -0.66
CA GLU A 107 4.11 2.78 -0.47
C GLU A 107 5.22 1.80 -0.09
N PHE A 108 6.39 1.99 -0.69
CA PHE A 108 7.59 1.23 -0.35
C PHE A 108 8.73 2.20 -0.02
N SER A 109 9.49 1.87 1.02
CA SER A 109 10.78 2.46 1.34
C SER A 109 11.90 1.48 0.97
N PRO A 110 13.19 1.89 1.04
CA PRO A 110 14.32 0.96 0.87
C PRO A 110 14.28 -0.25 1.81
N GLU A 111 13.60 -0.13 2.96
CA GLU A 111 13.43 -1.17 3.98
C GLU A 111 12.21 -2.06 3.74
N GLY A 112 11.38 -1.79 2.72
CA GLY A 112 10.26 -2.63 2.32
C GLY A 112 8.92 -1.90 2.27
N ILE A 113 7.82 -2.61 2.56
CA ILE A 113 6.47 -2.05 2.49
C ILE A 113 6.22 -1.07 3.65
N VAL A 114 5.82 0.15 3.32
CA VAL A 114 5.38 1.14 4.30
C VAL A 114 3.94 0.82 4.66
N SER A 115 3.72 0.47 5.93
CA SER A 115 2.38 0.13 6.43
C SER A 115 2.08 0.81 7.77
N GLU A 116 0.83 1.24 7.93
CA GLU A 116 0.36 1.83 9.18
C GLU A 116 0.59 0.85 10.34
N ASN A 117 1.36 1.28 11.34
CA ASN A 117 1.73 0.49 12.52
C ASN A 117 2.44 -0.84 12.21
N GLY A 118 3.12 -0.97 11.07
CA GLY A 118 3.85 -2.19 10.70
C GLY A 118 2.94 -3.42 10.50
N ARG A 119 1.67 -3.20 10.12
CA ARG A 119 0.70 -4.29 9.95
C ARG A 119 1.04 -5.23 8.80
N LEU A 120 1.72 -4.73 7.77
CA LEU A 120 2.16 -5.52 6.63
C LEU A 120 3.68 -5.68 6.68
N THR A 121 4.13 -6.88 6.38
CA THR A 121 5.55 -7.18 6.11
C THR A 121 5.68 -7.71 4.70
N LEU A 122 6.85 -7.48 4.10
CA LEU A 122 7.22 -7.92 2.77
C LEU A 122 8.40 -8.87 2.91
N SER A 123 8.34 -10.04 2.29
CA SER A 123 9.50 -10.91 2.18
C SER A 123 10.47 -10.40 1.11
N ASP A 124 11.73 -10.81 1.22
CA ASP A 124 12.67 -10.74 0.11
C ASP A 124 12.08 -11.40 -1.14
N LEU A 125 12.56 -10.95 -2.30
CA LEU A 125 12.14 -11.51 -3.58
C LEU A 125 12.65 -12.94 -3.73
N ALA A 126 11.75 -13.81 -4.16
CA ALA A 126 12.04 -15.17 -4.58
C ALA A 126 11.45 -15.42 -5.98
N TYR A 127 11.77 -16.57 -6.55
CA TYR A 127 11.16 -17.05 -7.78
C TYR A 127 10.26 -18.24 -7.48
N ASP A 128 9.07 -18.26 -8.07
CA ASP A 128 8.17 -19.41 -7.95
C ASP A 128 8.63 -20.61 -8.80
N ASP A 129 7.84 -21.69 -8.79
CA ASP A 129 8.13 -22.92 -9.54
C ASP A 129 8.14 -22.73 -11.07
N LYS A 130 7.59 -21.62 -11.55
CA LYS A 130 7.57 -21.22 -12.96
C LYS A 130 8.61 -20.15 -13.30
N GLY A 131 9.40 -19.72 -12.31
CA GLY A 131 10.44 -18.71 -12.48
C GLY A 131 9.92 -17.27 -12.47
N GLU A 132 8.71 -17.03 -11.95
CA GLU A 132 8.14 -15.68 -11.84
C GLU A 132 8.63 -15.02 -10.54
N ALA A 133 9.04 -13.76 -10.63
CA ALA A 133 9.55 -13.00 -9.50
C ALA A 133 8.40 -12.60 -8.55
N ILE A 134 8.49 -13.04 -7.30
CA ILE A 134 7.45 -12.85 -6.28
C ILE A 134 8.01 -12.47 -4.92
N SER A 135 7.21 -11.75 -4.14
CA SER A 135 7.36 -11.62 -2.69
C SER A 135 6.05 -11.98 -2.01
N GLN A 136 6.14 -12.46 -0.77
CA GLN A 136 4.99 -12.67 0.09
C GLN A 136 4.73 -11.39 0.88
N VAL A 137 3.50 -10.90 0.84
CA VAL A 137 3.04 -9.85 1.75
C VAL A 137 2.18 -10.49 2.82
N SER A 138 2.58 -10.36 4.07
CA SER A 138 1.85 -10.92 5.21
C SER A 138 1.26 -9.83 6.09
N SER A 139 0.05 -10.06 6.59
CA SER A 139 -0.63 -9.26 7.60
C SER A 139 -0.64 -10.04 8.91
N GLN A 140 -0.35 -9.37 10.03
CA GLN A 140 -0.39 -9.98 11.36
C GLN A 140 -1.78 -10.54 11.75
N ARG A 141 -2.85 -10.13 11.05
CA ARG A 141 -4.24 -10.51 11.39
C ARG A 141 -5.03 -11.14 10.25
N ASP A 142 -4.71 -10.78 9.01
CA ASP A 142 -5.61 -10.98 7.87
C ASP A 142 -5.05 -11.99 6.84
N GLY A 143 -4.01 -12.77 7.18
CA GLY A 143 -3.36 -13.66 6.23
C GLY A 143 -2.40 -12.91 5.30
N GLY A 144 -2.27 -13.32 4.04
CA GLY A 144 -1.31 -12.71 3.11
C GLY A 144 -1.68 -12.89 1.65
N PHE A 145 -0.90 -12.26 0.79
CA PHE A 145 -1.04 -12.34 -0.66
C PHE A 145 0.33 -12.34 -1.33
N ILE A 146 0.35 -12.76 -2.59
CA ILE A 146 1.55 -12.77 -3.42
C ILE A 146 1.63 -11.43 -4.15
N LEU A 147 2.80 -10.80 -4.10
CA LEU A 147 3.17 -9.64 -4.90
C LEU A 147 4.05 -10.10 -6.05
N TYR A 148 3.56 -9.99 -7.28
CA TYR A 148 4.32 -10.29 -8.50
C TYR A 148 5.00 -9.03 -9.02
N TYR A 149 6.19 -9.21 -9.58
CA TYR A 149 6.97 -8.16 -10.22
C TYR A 149 7.10 -8.43 -11.73
N TYR A 150 6.66 -7.48 -12.55
CA TYR A 150 6.84 -7.55 -14.00
C TYR A 150 7.58 -6.32 -14.50
N ALA A 151 8.83 -6.51 -14.90
CA ALA A 151 9.66 -5.47 -15.47
C ALA A 151 9.07 -4.90 -16.77
N ALA A 152 9.33 -3.62 -17.02
CA ALA A 152 9.02 -2.96 -18.29
C ALA A 152 9.59 -3.77 -19.47
N GLY A 153 8.76 -4.00 -20.49
CA GLY A 153 9.08 -4.80 -21.67
C GLY A 153 8.71 -6.29 -21.57
N ASN A 154 8.47 -6.83 -20.37
CA ASN A 154 8.20 -8.26 -20.18
C ASN A 154 6.69 -8.51 -20.05
N GLN A 155 6.09 -9.30 -20.92
CA GLN A 155 4.67 -9.64 -20.78
C GLN A 155 4.44 -10.61 -19.62
N ILE A 156 3.29 -10.46 -18.95
CA ILE A 156 2.78 -11.47 -18.04
C ILE A 156 2.47 -12.74 -18.84
N PRO A 157 2.90 -13.93 -18.36
CA PRO A 157 2.66 -15.16 -19.10
C PRO A 157 1.20 -15.45 -19.37
N TYR A 158 0.91 -15.99 -20.56
CA TYR A 158 -0.45 -16.26 -21.01
C TYR A 158 -1.22 -17.21 -20.09
N TRP A 159 -0.54 -18.11 -19.37
CA TRP A 159 -1.17 -19.09 -18.48
C TRP A 159 -1.87 -18.48 -17.27
N HIS A 160 -1.65 -17.19 -16.99
CA HIS A 160 -2.40 -16.45 -15.98
C HIS A 160 -3.77 -16.00 -16.47
N PHE A 161 -4.04 -16.04 -17.78
CA PHE A 161 -5.25 -15.51 -18.39
C PHE A 161 -6.11 -16.64 -18.97
N SER A 162 -7.40 -16.60 -18.68
CA SER A 162 -8.39 -17.49 -19.31
C SER A 162 -9.47 -16.72 -20.08
N ILE A 163 -9.39 -15.38 -20.10
CA ILE A 163 -10.30 -14.49 -20.83
C ILE A 163 -9.56 -13.74 -21.94
N ALA A 164 -8.40 -13.14 -21.67
CA ALA A 164 -7.70 -12.25 -22.61
C ALA A 164 -6.64 -12.92 -23.50
N ASP A 165 -6.24 -14.16 -23.20
CA ASP A 165 -5.16 -14.95 -23.86
C ASP A 165 -3.75 -14.30 -23.90
N PHE A 166 -3.63 -12.99 -23.69
CA PHE A 166 -2.40 -12.21 -23.65
C PHE A 166 -2.46 -11.18 -22.54
N ASP A 167 -1.29 -10.67 -22.14
CA ASP A 167 -1.16 -9.57 -21.20
C ASP A 167 -1.91 -8.30 -21.70
N PRO A 168 -3.02 -7.92 -21.05
CA PRO A 168 -3.84 -6.77 -21.45
C PRO A 168 -3.34 -5.45 -20.83
N SER A 169 -2.30 -5.49 -19.98
CA SER A 169 -1.78 -4.31 -19.28
C SER A 169 -0.79 -3.52 -20.14
N ASP A 170 -0.40 -2.34 -19.66
CA ASP A 170 0.71 -1.58 -20.23
C ASP A 170 2.04 -2.22 -19.81
N TYR A 171 2.44 -3.26 -20.55
CA TYR A 171 3.69 -3.96 -20.29
C TYR A 171 4.93 -3.15 -20.64
N GLY A 172 4.78 -1.94 -21.17
CA GLY A 172 5.86 -0.99 -21.40
C GLY A 172 6.41 -0.34 -20.14
N ARG A 173 5.84 -0.66 -18.97
CA ARG A 173 6.14 -0.09 -17.66
C ARG A 173 6.37 -1.21 -16.64
N ASP A 174 7.11 -0.88 -15.59
CA ASP A 174 7.19 -1.74 -14.42
C ASP A 174 5.80 -1.85 -13.77
N ARG A 175 5.43 -3.07 -13.41
CA ARG A 175 4.12 -3.39 -12.83
C ARG A 175 4.28 -4.23 -11.59
N LEU A 176 3.43 -3.94 -10.61
CA LEU A 176 3.15 -4.85 -9.52
C LEU A 176 1.74 -5.40 -9.67
N PHE A 177 1.58 -6.68 -9.34
CA PHE A 177 0.27 -7.31 -9.29
C PHE A 177 0.13 -8.09 -8.01
N THR A 178 -1.07 -8.06 -7.42
CA THR A 178 -1.35 -8.74 -6.15
C THR A 178 -2.47 -9.73 -6.34
N THR A 179 -2.29 -10.94 -5.81
CA THR A 179 -3.28 -12.02 -5.96
C THR A 179 -3.09 -13.09 -4.91
N GLN A 180 -4.13 -13.91 -4.73
CA GLN A 180 -4.08 -15.20 -4.03
C GLN A 180 -4.36 -16.38 -4.98
N LEU A 181 -4.62 -16.10 -6.26
CA LEU A 181 -4.97 -17.06 -7.30
C LEU A 181 -3.89 -17.11 -8.38
N SER A 182 -3.78 -18.27 -9.02
CA SER A 182 -2.98 -18.45 -10.23
C SER A 182 -3.64 -17.86 -11.48
N ARG A 183 -4.97 -17.68 -11.50
CA ARG A 183 -5.66 -17.00 -12.60
C ARG A 183 -5.89 -15.52 -12.25
N PHE A 184 -5.40 -14.62 -13.09
CA PHE A 184 -5.38 -13.18 -12.81
C PHE A 184 -6.65 -12.46 -13.27
N ASP A 185 -7.27 -12.92 -14.36
CA ASP A 185 -8.53 -12.40 -14.89
C ASP A 185 -9.76 -13.16 -14.37
N TYR A 186 -9.78 -13.42 -13.06
CA TYR A 186 -10.78 -14.27 -12.42
C TYR A 186 -12.21 -13.72 -12.53
N GLU A 187 -12.37 -12.40 -12.62
CA GLU A 187 -13.68 -11.76 -12.80
C GLU A 187 -13.92 -11.30 -14.24
N SER A 188 -12.95 -10.56 -14.79
CA SER A 188 -12.93 -10.03 -16.16
C SER A 188 -11.53 -9.52 -16.49
N THR A 189 -11.21 -9.36 -17.77
CA THR A 189 -9.97 -8.68 -18.19
C THR A 189 -9.88 -7.25 -17.64
N GLN A 190 -10.99 -6.52 -17.57
CA GLN A 190 -11.01 -5.16 -17.02
C GLN A 190 -10.69 -5.13 -15.52
N GLN A 191 -11.20 -6.11 -14.75
CA GLN A 191 -10.86 -6.24 -13.33
C GLN A 191 -9.36 -6.42 -13.16
N PHE A 192 -8.75 -7.29 -13.96
CA PHE A 192 -7.30 -7.47 -13.96
C PHE A 192 -6.56 -6.16 -14.28
N VAL A 193 -6.88 -5.50 -15.40
CA VAL A 193 -6.23 -4.24 -15.81
C VAL A 193 -6.35 -3.17 -14.72
N ASN A 194 -7.50 -3.08 -14.06
CA ASN A 194 -7.71 -2.11 -13.00
C ASN A 194 -6.92 -2.42 -11.71
N SER A 195 -6.49 -3.67 -11.54
CA SER A 195 -5.80 -4.14 -10.33
C SER A 195 -4.26 -4.14 -10.47
N ILE A 196 -3.74 -3.73 -11.63
CA ILE A 196 -2.30 -3.57 -11.84
C ILE A 196 -1.85 -2.24 -11.25
N PHE A 197 -0.78 -2.29 -10.48
CA PHE A 197 -0.16 -1.12 -9.90
C PHE A 197 0.97 -0.63 -10.77
N TYR A 198 0.98 0.67 -11.02
CA TYR A 198 2.09 1.37 -11.63
C TYR A 198 2.67 2.39 -10.66
N LYS A 199 3.96 2.66 -10.77
CA LYS A 199 4.60 3.71 -9.99
C LYS A 199 4.02 5.07 -10.39
N VAL A 200 3.57 5.85 -9.40
CA VAL A 200 3.02 7.21 -9.58
C VAL A 200 3.86 8.29 -8.91
N SER A 201 4.75 7.91 -7.98
CA SER A 201 5.68 8.83 -7.34
C SER A 201 6.91 8.08 -6.81
N ASN A 202 8.04 8.79 -6.72
CA ASN A 202 9.22 8.33 -5.97
C ASN A 202 9.12 8.65 -4.47
N ASN A 203 8.07 9.34 -4.04
CA ASN A 203 7.85 9.67 -2.64
C ASN A 203 7.19 8.50 -1.91
N TYR A 204 7.54 8.36 -0.64
CA TYR A 204 6.91 7.48 0.34
C TYR A 204 6.97 8.18 1.71
N SER A 205 6.06 7.82 2.60
CA SER A 205 6.02 8.35 3.97
C SER A 205 7.23 7.84 4.77
N LYS A 206 7.99 8.74 5.41
CA LYS A 206 9.22 8.40 6.14
C LYS A 206 9.01 7.92 7.59
N ASP A 207 7.78 7.84 8.09
CA ASP A 207 7.45 7.46 9.47
C ASP A 207 6.64 6.15 9.47
N SER A 208 6.96 5.06 10.18
CA SER A 208 7.16 4.95 11.63
C SER A 208 7.93 3.67 12.04
N GLN A 209 9.24 3.57 11.80
CA GLN A 209 10.08 2.56 12.47
C GLN A 209 11.01 3.14 13.57
N THR A 210 11.07 4.47 13.70
CA THR A 210 11.86 5.16 14.73
C THR A 210 11.12 5.27 16.08
N LYS A 211 10.58 4.15 16.60
CA LYS A 211 10.10 4.08 18.00
C LYS A 211 10.46 2.79 18.73
N SER A 212 11.48 2.07 18.26
CA SER A 212 12.08 0.98 19.06
C SER A 212 13.53 1.27 19.44
N GLU A 213 14.29 1.98 18.60
CA GLU A 213 15.71 2.25 18.87
C GLU A 213 15.94 3.34 19.94
N SER A 214 14.96 4.21 20.20
CA SER A 214 15.03 5.22 21.26
C SER A 214 14.63 4.68 22.65
N ALA A 215 14.06 3.46 22.72
CA ALA A 215 13.66 2.83 23.97
C ALA A 215 14.79 1.99 24.58
N GLU A 216 15.60 1.32 23.76
CA GLU A 216 16.75 0.52 24.26
C GLU A 216 17.89 1.40 24.77
N ILE A 217 18.10 2.61 24.20
CA ILE A 217 19.15 3.53 24.67
C ILE A 217 18.79 4.19 26.02
N LEU A 218 17.51 4.26 26.40
CA LEU A 218 17.11 4.82 27.70
C LEU A 218 17.15 3.77 28.83
N GLU A 219 16.88 2.50 28.55
CA GLU A 219 16.91 1.44 29.58
C GLU A 219 18.33 1.05 30.00
N GLU A 220 19.32 1.12 29.09
CA GLU A 220 20.72 0.85 29.45
C GLU A 220 21.34 1.98 30.30
N ASN A 221 20.92 3.24 30.09
CA ASN A 221 21.40 4.39 30.86
C ASN A 221 20.74 4.54 32.24
N THR A 222 19.59 3.90 32.48
CA THR A 222 18.92 3.97 33.79
C THR A 222 19.46 2.91 34.76
N ASN A 223 19.92 1.76 34.25
CA ASN A 223 20.43 0.66 35.07
C ASN A 223 21.90 0.85 35.53
N GLN A 224 22.68 1.72 34.88
CA GLN A 224 24.05 2.02 35.34
C GLN A 224 24.12 3.07 36.46
N ASN A 225 23.04 3.80 36.73
CA ASN A 225 23.03 4.88 37.74
C ASN A 225 22.46 4.47 39.12
N LEU A 226 22.12 3.18 39.31
CA LEU A 226 21.55 2.65 40.56
C LEU A 226 22.52 1.73 41.33
N GLN A 227 23.78 1.63 40.92
CA GLN A 227 24.77 0.73 41.55
C GLN A 227 25.98 1.43 42.18
N ASN A 228 25.99 2.76 42.25
CA ASN A 228 27.12 3.52 42.82
C ASN A 228 26.81 4.29 44.12
N ASP A 229 25.66 4.05 44.74
CA ASP A 229 25.26 4.81 45.94
C ASP A 229 24.95 3.88 47.12
N GLU A 230 25.97 3.17 47.62
CA GLU A 230 26.01 2.66 48.99
C GLU A 230 27.43 2.19 49.34
N THR A 231 28.23 3.03 50.02
CA THR A 231 28.98 2.67 51.26
C THR A 231 29.77 3.86 51.83
N THR A 232 29.18 4.44 52.88
CA THR A 232 29.71 4.86 54.18
C THR A 232 31.09 5.54 54.31
N THR A 233 31.01 6.76 54.84
CA THR A 233 31.98 7.61 55.56
C THR A 233 32.82 6.88 56.62
N ASP A 234 34.13 7.19 56.69
CA ASP A 234 34.81 7.45 57.96
C ASP A 234 35.99 8.42 57.74
N GLU A 235 36.02 9.48 58.56
CA GLU A 235 37.07 10.49 58.65
C GLU A 235 38.30 9.94 59.39
N GLN A 236 39.53 10.27 58.94
CA GLN A 236 40.57 10.82 59.83
C GLN A 236 41.87 11.24 59.10
N ALA A 237 42.18 12.53 59.26
CA ALA A 237 43.45 13.18 59.63
C ALA A 237 44.79 12.88 58.91
N PHE A 238 45.42 14.00 58.47
CA PHE A 238 46.85 14.37 58.49
C PHE A 238 47.91 13.31 58.13
N ASP A 239 48.73 13.56 57.10
CA ASP A 239 49.99 14.30 57.29
C ASP A 239 50.66 14.65 55.94
N THR A 240 51.48 15.70 55.98
CA THR A 240 52.33 16.22 54.91
C THR A 240 53.59 15.36 54.73
N GLN A 241 54.05 15.09 53.51
CA GLN A 241 55.49 15.10 53.22
C GLN A 241 55.84 15.19 51.72
N GLU A 242 56.53 16.28 51.41
CA GLU A 242 57.51 16.51 50.35
C GLU A 242 58.49 15.33 50.20
N ASN A 243 58.81 14.89 48.97
CA ASN A 243 60.21 14.64 48.60
C ASN A 243 60.44 14.51 47.07
N THR A 244 61.07 15.54 46.52
CA THR A 244 62.25 15.55 45.62
C THR A 244 62.68 14.27 44.87
N GLN A 245 62.69 14.39 43.54
CA GLN A 245 63.79 14.11 42.59
C GLN A 245 64.68 12.87 42.77
N SER A 246 64.74 12.05 41.72
CA SER A 246 65.99 11.40 41.28
C SER A 246 65.93 11.14 39.78
N ASP A 247 66.76 11.89 39.07
CA ASP A 247 67.28 11.63 37.74
C ASP A 247 68.10 10.33 37.74
N VAL A 248 68.21 9.65 36.58
CA VAL A 248 69.35 8.83 36.09
C VAL A 248 68.93 8.05 34.82
N THR A 249 69.31 8.59 33.65
CA THR A 249 70.25 8.02 32.64
C THR A 249 70.46 6.48 32.65
N THR A 250 70.61 5.68 31.57
CA THR A 250 71.14 5.82 30.20
C THR A 250 71.11 4.44 29.51
N GLU A 251 71.06 4.43 28.16
CA GLU A 251 71.46 3.37 27.19
C GLU A 251 70.70 2.02 27.19
N LYS A 252 70.36 1.42 26.05
CA LYS A 252 70.98 1.43 24.71
C LYS A 252 69.96 1.03 23.64
#